data_AF-X1H451-F1
#
_entry.id   AF-X1H451-F1
#
_cell.length_a   1.000
_cell.length_b   1.000
_cell.length_c   1.000
_cell.angle_alpha   90.00
_cell.angle_beta   90.00
_cell.angle_gamma   90.00
#
_symmetry.space_group_name_H-M   'P 1'
#
loop_
_entity.id
_entity.type
_entity.pdbx_description
1 polymer ?
#
loop_
_entity_poly.entity_id
_entity_poly.type
_entity_poly.pdbx_seq_one_letter_code
_entity_poly.pdbx_strand_id
1 'polypeptide(L)'
;IRLGTCIAPVGNGKEGRPCVTVSLEDKKIEVNYRDMVLIPLGVGEKKEVIITPTKSFDVGAGKGKQLKTLVDGGIVGLIIDARGRPFELPEDNSKRIELLTRWNNALAIYPEKM
;
A
#
# COMPACT_ATOMS: atom_id res chain seq x y z
N ILE A 1 8.41 -12.09 15.76
CA ILE A 1 8.79 -10.73 15.27
C ILE A 1 7.51 -10.05 14.78
N ARG A 2 7.23 -8.81 15.19
CA ARG A 2 6.09 -8.04 14.65
C ARG A 2 6.57 -7.23 13.45
N LEU A 3 6.03 -7.51 12.26
CA LEU A 3 6.43 -6.84 11.01
C LEU A 3 5.74 -5.47 10.86
N GLY A 4 4.46 -5.41 11.19
CA GLY A 4 3.57 -4.25 11.03
C GLY A 4 2.35 -4.62 10.19
N THR A 5 1.36 -3.72 10.11
CA THR A 5 0.15 -3.92 9.32
C THR A 5 0.40 -3.67 7.82
N CYS A 6 -0.28 -4.43 6.97
CA CYS A 6 -0.34 -4.19 5.53
C CYS A 6 -1.78 -3.86 5.12
N ILE A 7 -2.01 -2.65 4.61
CA ILE A 7 -3.29 -2.25 4.02
C ILE A 7 -3.26 -2.66 2.54
N ALA A 8 -4.16 -3.55 2.18
CA ALA A 8 -4.07 -4.31 0.94
C ALA A 8 -5.43 -4.31 0.20
N PRO A 9 -5.77 -3.23 -0.54
CA PRO A 9 -7.05 -3.14 -1.23
C PRO A 9 -7.23 -4.30 -2.23
N VAL A 10 -8.45 -4.82 -2.29
CA VAL A 10 -8.89 -5.88 -3.21
C VAL A 10 -9.62 -5.26 -4.38
N GLY A 11 -9.14 -5.50 -5.59
CA GLY A 11 -9.69 -4.91 -6.81
C GLY A 11 -8.63 -4.71 -7.89
N ASN A 12 -9.09 -4.21 -9.04
CA ASN A 12 -8.27 -3.88 -10.20
C ASN A 12 -8.59 -2.46 -10.70
N GLY A 13 -7.63 -1.82 -11.36
CA GLY A 13 -7.72 -0.45 -11.85
C GLY A 13 -6.80 -0.22 -13.05
N LYS A 14 -6.66 1.05 -13.44
CA LYS A 14 -5.69 1.45 -14.44
C LYS A 14 -4.44 1.97 -13.75
N GLU A 15 -3.27 1.59 -14.25
CA GLU A 15 -1.99 2.06 -13.71
C GLU A 15 -1.92 3.59 -13.65
N GLY A 16 -1.37 4.12 -12.55
CA GLY A 16 -1.30 5.57 -12.31
C GLY A 16 -2.64 6.23 -11.92
N ARG A 17 -3.72 5.47 -11.74
CA ARG A 17 -5.00 5.98 -11.22
C ARG A 17 -5.13 5.72 -9.71
N PRO A 18 -5.86 6.57 -8.97
CA PRO A 18 -6.01 6.39 -7.53
C PRO A 18 -6.61 5.03 -7.13
N CYS A 19 -5.98 4.36 -6.17
CA CYS A 19 -6.47 3.11 -5.58
C CYS A 19 -7.08 3.37 -4.22
N VAL A 20 -6.31 3.97 -3.32
CA VAL A 20 -6.71 4.19 -1.91
C VAL A 20 -6.08 5.45 -1.36
N THR A 21 -6.82 6.15 -0.52
CA THR A 21 -6.30 7.18 0.37
C THR A 21 -6.27 6.64 1.79
N VAL A 22 -5.15 6.79 2.49
CA VAL A 22 -5.04 6.50 3.92
C VAL A 22 -4.78 7.80 4.67
N SER A 23 -5.71 8.17 5.54
CA SER A 23 -5.52 9.27 6.49
C SER A 23 -4.98 8.73 7.80
N LEU A 24 -3.83 9.25 8.22
CA LEU A 24 -3.12 8.91 9.44
C LEU A 24 -2.76 10.22 10.14
N GLU A 25 -3.41 10.52 11.26
CA GLU A 25 -3.28 11.82 11.95
C GLU A 25 -3.56 12.98 10.97
N ASP A 26 -2.63 13.92 10.84
CA ASP A 26 -2.72 15.07 9.92
C ASP A 26 -2.18 14.76 8.50
N LYS A 27 -1.74 13.53 8.25
CA LYS A 27 -1.18 13.11 6.96
C LYS A 27 -2.22 12.36 6.13
N LYS A 28 -2.31 12.74 4.87
CA LYS A 28 -3.09 12.05 3.85
C LYS A 28 -2.15 11.42 2.83
N ILE A 29 -2.10 10.09 2.79
CA ILE A 29 -1.29 9.34 1.84
C ILE A 29 -2.21 8.85 0.73
N GLU A 30 -1.97 9.30 -0.50
CA GLU A 30 -2.67 8.82 -1.69
C GLU A 30 -1.79 7.82 -2.42
N VAL A 31 -2.35 6.63 -2.71
CA VAL A 31 -1.62 5.55 -3.38
C VAL A 31 -2.36 5.15 -4.64
N ASN A 32 -1.67 5.19 -5.77
CA ASN A 32 -2.20 4.77 -7.05
C ASN A 32 -2.17 3.25 -7.20
N TYR A 33 -3.02 2.74 -8.08
CA TYR A 33 -2.99 1.35 -8.49
C TYR A 33 -1.64 1.01 -9.13
N ARG A 34 -1.07 -0.12 -8.71
CA ARG A 34 0.29 -0.61 -8.99
C ARG A 34 1.42 0.09 -8.23
N ASP A 35 1.12 0.91 -7.24
CA ASP A 35 2.15 1.46 -6.36
C ASP A 35 2.12 0.83 -4.96
N MET A 36 3.20 1.06 -4.20
CA MET A 36 3.30 0.70 -2.79
C MET A 36 3.86 1.89 -2.02
N VAL A 37 3.55 1.97 -0.74
CA VAL A 37 4.13 2.97 0.18
C VAL A 37 4.49 2.30 1.49
N LEU A 38 5.66 2.62 2.03
CA LEU A 38 6.07 2.31 3.39
C LEU A 38 5.96 3.55 4.27
N ILE A 39 5.26 3.44 5.38
CA ILE A 39 5.15 4.49 6.40
C ILE A 39 5.85 3.98 7.67
N PRO A 40 6.83 4.71 8.21
CA PRO A 40 7.46 4.37 9.48
C PRO A 40 6.42 4.25 10.60
N LEU A 41 6.35 3.07 11.22
CA LEU A 41 5.53 2.81 12.39
C LEU A 41 6.16 1.66 13.18
N GLY A 42 6.80 1.99 14.30
CA GLY A 42 7.66 1.11 15.07
C GLY A 42 6.94 0.05 15.87
N VAL A 43 7.72 -0.89 16.43
CA VAL A 43 7.21 -1.98 17.28
C VAL A 43 6.51 -1.41 18.51
N GLY A 44 5.25 -1.84 18.71
CA GLY A 44 4.43 -1.40 19.84
C GLY A 44 3.64 -0.13 19.59
N GLU A 45 3.92 0.60 18.50
CA GLU A 45 3.10 1.72 18.08
C GLU A 45 1.78 1.22 17.48
N LYS A 46 0.68 1.91 17.82
CA LYS A 46 -0.64 1.72 17.24
C LYS A 46 -1.19 3.05 16.81
N LYS A 47 -1.83 3.09 15.64
CA LYS A 47 -2.46 4.31 15.13
C LYS A 47 -3.83 4.00 14.59
N GLU A 48 -4.75 4.94 14.79
CA GLU A 48 -6.05 4.92 14.12
C GLU A 48 -5.88 5.51 12.72
N VAL A 49 -6.45 4.83 11.73
CA VAL A 49 -6.42 5.26 10.32
C VAL A 49 -7.83 5.26 9.74
N ILE A 50 -8.03 6.12 8.74
CA ILE A 50 -9.19 6.09 7.87
C ILE A 50 -8.71 5.69 6.48
N ILE A 51 -9.22 4.56 5.99
CA ILE A 51 -8.83 3.96 4.71
C ILE A 51 -9.99 4.15 3.74
N THR A 52 -9.80 4.96 2.70
CA THR A 52 -10.82 5.32 1.72
C THR A 52 -10.42 4.80 0.34
N PRO A 53 -10.89 3.59 -0.06
CA PRO A 53 -10.64 3.08 -1.41
C PRO A 53 -11.49 3.80 -2.45
N THR A 54 -11.05 3.81 -3.71
CA THR A 54 -11.93 4.17 -4.82
C THR A 54 -12.97 3.08 -5.09
N LYS A 55 -13.99 3.39 -5.89
CA LYS A 55 -15.17 2.52 -6.13
C LYS A 55 -14.83 1.10 -6.61
N SER A 56 -13.68 0.90 -7.24
CA SER A 56 -13.25 -0.41 -7.76
C SER A 56 -12.57 -1.29 -6.73
N PHE A 57 -12.24 -0.76 -5.54
CA PHE A 57 -11.45 -1.46 -4.53
C PHE A 57 -12.23 -1.63 -3.21
N ASP A 58 -11.93 -2.71 -2.50
CA ASP A 58 -12.46 -3.06 -1.19
C ASP A 58 -11.30 -3.19 -0.18
N VAL A 59 -11.48 -2.68 1.03
CA VAL A 59 -10.50 -2.78 2.13
C VAL A 59 -11.02 -3.61 3.30
N GLY A 60 -12.06 -4.42 3.07
CA GLY A 60 -12.72 -5.27 4.06
C GLY A 60 -14.07 -4.75 4.54
N ALA A 61 -14.54 -3.60 4.02
CA ALA A 61 -15.82 -2.98 4.36
C ALA A 61 -16.84 -2.99 3.20
N GLY A 62 -16.46 -3.53 2.04
CA GLY A 62 -17.19 -3.45 0.78
C GLY A 62 -16.58 -2.44 -0.18
N LYS A 63 -16.84 -2.62 -1.48
CA LYS A 63 -16.28 -1.76 -2.55
C LYS A 63 -16.58 -0.28 -2.35
N GLY A 64 -15.53 0.54 -2.41
CA GLY A 64 -15.61 2.01 -2.26
C GLY A 64 -16.05 2.49 -0.87
N LYS A 65 -16.19 1.59 0.11
CA LYS A 65 -16.58 1.95 1.46
C LYS A 65 -15.34 2.21 2.30
N GLN A 66 -15.37 3.30 3.05
CA GLN A 66 -14.29 3.63 3.98
C GLN A 66 -14.26 2.64 5.14
N LEU A 67 -13.06 2.35 5.64
CA LEU A 67 -12.83 1.60 6.87
C LEU A 67 -12.01 2.45 7.84
N LYS A 68 -12.54 2.65 9.05
CA LYS A 68 -11.83 3.25 10.17
C LYS A 68 -11.37 2.14 11.10
N THR A 69 -10.07 2.03 11.36
CA THR A 69 -9.50 0.91 12.15
C THR A 69 -8.18 1.28 12.81
N LEU A 70 -7.72 0.45 13.74
CA LEU A 70 -6.37 0.51 14.29
C LEU A 70 -5.41 -0.32 13.45
N VAL A 71 -4.21 0.21 13.22
CA VAL A 71 -3.08 -0.49 12.62
C VAL A 71 -1.93 -0.60 13.62
N ASP A 72 -1.23 -1.72 13.56
CA ASP A 72 -0.05 -2.01 14.38
C ASP A 72 1.23 -1.72 13.60
N GLY A 73 2.19 -1.08 14.24
CA GLY A 73 3.55 -0.98 13.75
C GLY A 73 4.35 -2.27 13.93
N GLY A 74 5.59 -2.22 13.46
CA GLY A 74 6.53 -3.32 13.60
C GLY A 74 7.92 -2.95 13.09
N ILE A 75 8.77 -3.96 12.95
CA ILE A 75 10.16 -3.76 12.51
C ILE A 75 10.27 -3.23 11.08
N VAL A 76 9.24 -3.41 10.25
CA VAL A 76 9.18 -2.87 8.88
C VAL A 76 8.43 -1.54 8.87
N GLY A 77 7.25 -1.49 9.49
CA GLY A 77 6.36 -0.34 9.45
C GLY A 77 4.98 -0.69 8.91
N LEU A 78 4.21 0.34 8.55
CA LEU A 78 2.91 0.21 7.90
C LEU A 78 3.12 0.21 6.38
N ILE A 79 2.66 -0.84 5.70
CA ILE A 79 2.70 -0.92 4.23
C ILE A 79 1.31 -0.65 3.67
N ILE A 80 1.23 0.16 2.61
CA ILE A 80 0.07 0.25 1.73
C ILE A 80 0.42 -0.45 0.41
N ASP A 81 -0.24 -1.56 0.12
CA ASP A 81 0.01 -2.42 -1.03
C ASP A 81 -1.15 -2.34 -2.04
N ALA A 82 -1.02 -1.41 -2.99
CA ALA A 82 -1.99 -1.17 -4.04
C ALA A 82 -1.66 -1.89 -5.37
N ARG A 83 -0.87 -2.98 -5.32
CA ARG A 83 -0.51 -3.77 -6.51
C ARG A 83 -1.68 -4.43 -7.22
N GLY A 84 -2.82 -4.55 -6.56
CA GLY A 84 -4.02 -5.18 -7.08
C GLY A 84 -4.22 -6.60 -6.61
N ARG A 85 -5.50 -6.98 -6.53
CA ARG A 85 -5.94 -8.34 -6.20
C ARG A 85 -7.13 -8.66 -7.12
N PRO A 86 -6.99 -9.59 -8.08
CA PRO A 86 -5.84 -10.48 -8.30
C PRO A 86 -4.55 -9.70 -8.65
N PHE A 87 -3.41 -10.30 -8.31
CA PHE A 87 -2.09 -9.75 -8.58
C PHE A 87 -1.67 -10.11 -10.00
N GLU A 88 -1.36 -9.11 -10.81
CA GLU A 88 -1.01 -9.26 -12.21
C GLU A 88 0.28 -8.50 -12.53
N LEU A 89 1.22 -9.19 -13.17
CA LEU A 89 2.45 -8.58 -13.69
C LEU A 89 2.33 -8.35 -15.19
N PRO A 90 2.94 -7.28 -15.73
CA PRO A 90 3.10 -7.14 -17.18
C PRO A 90 3.80 -8.37 -17.78
N GLU A 91 3.37 -8.80 -18.97
CA GLU A 91 4.06 -9.85 -19.75
C GLU A 91 5.38 -9.35 -20.34
N ASP A 92 5.42 -8.06 -20.70
CA ASP A 92 6.62 -7.38 -21.17
C ASP A 92 7.70 -7.33 -20.07
N ASN A 93 8.88 -7.85 -20.38
CA ASN A 93 9.98 -7.97 -19.42
C ASN A 93 10.46 -6.60 -18.90
N SER A 94 10.57 -5.60 -19.77
CA SER A 94 11.06 -4.27 -19.40
C SER A 94 10.09 -3.59 -18.44
N LYS A 95 8.78 -3.62 -18.76
CA LYS A 95 7.73 -3.08 -17.88
C LYS A 95 7.67 -3.81 -16.55
N ARG A 96 7.87 -5.13 -16.54
CA ARG A 96 7.92 -5.91 -15.30
C ARG A 96 9.09 -5.49 -14.41
N ILE A 97 10.29 -5.35 -14.99
CA ILE A 97 11.50 -4.94 -14.25
C ILE A 97 11.33 -3.52 -13.68
N GLU A 98 10.80 -2.59 -14.46
CA GLU A 98 10.51 -1.23 -14.01
C GLU A 98 9.56 -1.23 -12.80
N LEU A 99 8.48 -2.01 -12.89
CA LEU A 99 7.48 -2.09 -11.84
C LEU A 99 8.04 -2.73 -10.55
N LEU A 100 8.80 -3.82 -10.67
CA LEU A 100 9.48 -4.45 -9.54
C LEU A 100 10.49 -3.51 -8.88
N THR A 101 11.27 -2.76 -9.68
CA THR A 101 12.25 -1.79 -9.17
C THR A 101 11.56 -0.68 -8.40
N ARG A 102 10.45 -0.15 -8.91
CA ARG A 102 9.63 0.86 -8.22
C ARG A 102 9.13 0.37 -6.86
N TRP A 103 8.67 -0.89 -6.76
CA TRP A 103 8.25 -1.45 -5.47
C TRP A 103 9.40 -1.66 -4.50
N ASN A 104 10.55 -2.13 -4.98
CA ASN A 104 11.75 -2.30 -4.16
C ASN A 104 12.19 -0.96 -3.56
N ASN A 105 12.19 0.11 -4.36
CA ASN A 105 12.53 1.46 -3.92
C ASN A 105 11.50 2.00 -2.92
N ALA A 106 10.20 1.82 -3.19
CA ALA A 106 9.14 2.28 -2.30
C ALA A 106 9.18 1.63 -0.90
N LEU A 107 9.75 0.43 -0.81
CA LEU A 107 9.89 -0.33 0.44
C LEU A 107 11.33 -0.34 0.98
N ALA A 108 12.27 0.37 0.35
CA ALA A 108 13.69 0.37 0.71
C ALA A 108 14.28 -1.04 0.92
N ILE A 109 13.92 -2.00 0.05
CA ILE A 109 14.27 -3.42 0.21
C ILE A 109 15.78 -3.66 0.08
N TYR A 110 16.41 -2.93 -0.83
CA TYR A 110 17.84 -3.03 -1.08
C TYR A 110 18.54 -1.74 -0.66
N PRO A 111 19.76 -1.82 -0.12
CA PRO A 111 20.57 -0.63 0.11
C PRO A 111 20.73 0.15 -1.21
N GLU A 112 20.64 1.47 -1.15
CA GLU A 112 21.07 2.28 -2.28
C GLU A 112 22.54 1.96 -2.58
N LYS A 113 22.87 1.74 -3.85
CA LYS A 113 24.26 1.57 -4.25
C LYS A 113 24.98 2.89 -3.97
N MET A 114 25.92 2.88 -3.02
CA MET A 114 26.90 3.95 -2.82
C MET A 114 27.76 4.14 -4.07
#